data_AF-A0A3A9CF14-F1
#
_entry.id   AF-A0A3A9CF14-F1
#
_cell.length_a   1.000
_cell.length_b   1.000
_cell.length_c   1.000
_cell.angle_alpha   90.00
_cell.angle_beta   90.00
_cell.angle_gamma   90.00
#
_symmetry.space_group_name_H-M   'P 1'
#
loop_
_entity.id
_entity.type
_entity.pdbx_description
1 polymer ?
#
loop_
_entity_poly.entity_id
_entity_poly.type
_entity_poly.pdbx_seq_one_letter_code
_entity_poly.pdbx_strand_id
1 'polypeptide(L)'
;MILSEEPEQVSPNIIEETPVSQEVASEPELPTPETVSESGVNPEPATETEEPDNTPVSPSADSVPEEESLPESEEEMNSERVTYQDGFYYEPLSDNVKARITGLSYPSDCPVPYDDLRYISVLYCDFNNTVQTGEIICNQSIAQDIVEIFYELYQASYPIEKIRLIDEYNADDDLSCQDNNTSSFCYRTVAGSKKLSKHAQGLAIDINPFYNPYITYPNGVPTIKLQDTAVYADRSADFIAKIDHNDLAYKLFTAHGFTWGGDWNSVKDYQHFQK
;
A
#
# COMPACT_ATOMS: atom_id res chain seq x y z
N MET A 1 52.21 -15.25 55.08
CA MET A 1 53.37 -14.98 54.21
C MET A 1 53.03 -15.59 52.87
N ILE A 2 52.23 -14.91 52.05
CA ILE A 2 52.69 -13.92 51.05
C ILE A 2 53.84 -14.50 50.23
N LEU A 3 53.53 -14.97 49.02
CA LEU A 3 54.25 -14.60 47.80
C LEU A 3 53.24 -14.74 46.65
N SER A 4 52.84 -13.58 46.16
CA SER A 4 51.95 -13.29 45.06
C SER A 4 52.71 -13.43 43.73
N GLU A 5 52.23 -14.29 42.84
CA GLU A 5 52.66 -14.33 41.44
C GLU A 5 51.68 -13.48 40.61
N GLU A 6 52.22 -12.43 39.99
CA GLU A 6 51.51 -11.55 39.05
C GLU A 6 51.42 -12.22 37.66
N PRO A 7 50.30 -12.09 36.94
CA PRO A 7 50.22 -12.54 35.54
C PRO A 7 50.84 -11.50 34.58
N GLU A 8 51.61 -12.01 33.62
CA GLU A 8 52.25 -11.26 32.54
C GLU A 8 51.25 -10.45 31.70
N GLN A 9 51.57 -9.17 31.52
CA GLN A 9 50.89 -8.24 30.61
C GLN A 9 51.34 -8.50 29.17
N VAL A 10 50.40 -8.91 28.31
CA VAL A 10 50.60 -8.97 26.86
C VAL A 10 50.26 -7.60 26.25
N SER A 11 51.28 -6.95 25.70
CA SER A 11 51.19 -5.66 25.03
C SER A 11 50.28 -5.70 23.78
N PRO A 12 49.50 -4.65 23.50
CA PRO A 12 48.67 -4.58 22.30
C PRO A 12 49.54 -4.34 21.05
N ASN A 13 49.22 -5.09 19.99
CA ASN A 13 49.78 -4.93 18.65
C ASN A 13 49.38 -3.55 18.09
N ILE A 14 50.39 -2.73 17.80
CA ILE A 14 50.26 -1.47 17.07
C ILE A 14 50.16 -1.83 15.58
N ILE A 15 49.00 -1.59 14.97
CA ILE A 15 48.86 -1.58 13.51
C ILE A 15 49.02 -0.12 13.07
N GLU A 16 50.12 0.15 12.37
CA GLU A 16 50.38 1.44 11.73
C GLU A 16 49.35 1.70 10.63
N GLU A 17 48.61 2.80 10.74
CA GLU A 17 47.81 3.34 9.64
C GLU A 17 48.73 4.08 8.65
N THR A 18 48.78 3.59 7.41
CA THR A 18 49.33 4.32 6.27
C THR A 18 48.27 5.27 5.70
N PRO A 19 48.56 6.57 5.52
CA PRO A 19 47.62 7.52 4.93
C PRO A 19 47.70 7.46 3.41
N VAL A 20 46.56 7.31 2.73
CA VAL A 20 46.46 7.51 1.28
C VAL A 20 45.36 8.52 0.98
N SER A 21 45.85 9.72 0.69
CA SER A 21 45.40 10.76 -0.24
C SER A 21 43.90 10.89 -0.56
N GLN A 22 43.36 12.03 -0.14
CA GLN A 22 42.15 12.67 -0.64
C GLN A 22 42.29 13.01 -2.14
N GLU A 23 41.42 12.47 -2.99
CA GLU A 23 41.09 13.07 -4.28
C GLU A 23 39.84 13.93 -4.13
N VAL A 24 40.01 15.21 -4.46
CA VAL A 24 38.98 16.24 -4.50
C VAL A 24 38.22 16.08 -5.81
N ALA A 25 36.97 15.62 -5.74
CA ALA A 25 36.03 15.67 -6.87
C ALA A 25 35.19 16.94 -6.75
N SER A 26 35.29 17.77 -7.79
CA SER A 26 34.61 19.03 -8.01
C SER A 26 33.08 18.91 -8.09
N GLU A 27 32.38 19.82 -7.39
CA GLU A 27 30.93 20.05 -7.47
C GLU A 27 30.47 20.44 -8.89
N PRO A 28 29.27 20.01 -9.33
CA PRO A 28 28.56 20.69 -10.41
C PRO A 28 27.64 21.79 -9.86
N GLU A 29 27.81 23.00 -10.40
CA GLU A 29 27.01 24.21 -10.12
C GLU A 29 25.51 24.03 -10.45
N LEU A 30 24.63 24.51 -9.57
CA LEU A 30 23.21 24.74 -9.84
C LEU A 30 23.01 26.03 -10.66
N PRO A 31 22.04 26.07 -11.61
CA PRO A 31 21.62 27.31 -12.23
C PRO A 31 20.68 28.13 -11.31
N THR A 32 20.96 29.42 -11.21
CA THR A 32 20.16 30.46 -10.53
C THR A 32 18.88 30.81 -11.32
N PRO A 33 17.75 31.13 -10.65
CA PRO A 33 16.58 31.72 -11.31
C PRO A 33 16.71 33.26 -11.41
N GLU A 34 16.50 33.80 -12.61
CA GLU A 34 16.34 35.23 -12.84
C GLU A 34 14.95 35.71 -12.39
N THR A 35 14.94 36.67 -11.47
CA THR A 35 13.83 37.56 -11.15
C THR A 35 13.77 38.73 -12.14
N VAL A 36 12.58 39.00 -12.71
CA VAL A 36 12.22 40.33 -13.22
C VAL A 36 10.84 40.70 -12.68
N SER A 37 10.78 41.85 -12.02
CA SER A 37 9.63 42.45 -11.35
C SER A 37 9.09 43.68 -12.10
N GLU A 38 7.76 43.79 -12.13
CA GLU A 38 6.91 45.01 -12.10
C GLU A 38 6.92 45.99 -13.30
N SER A 39 5.84 46.63 -13.76
CA SER A 39 4.73 47.32 -13.06
C SER A 39 3.68 47.89 -14.05
N GLY A 40 2.48 48.26 -13.55
CA GLY A 40 1.63 49.36 -14.10
C GLY A 40 0.21 48.96 -14.56
N VAL A 41 -0.82 48.85 -13.70
CA VAL A 41 -1.82 49.88 -13.24
C VAL A 41 -2.93 50.28 -14.26
N ASN A 42 -4.17 50.06 -13.82
CA ASN A 42 -5.57 50.37 -14.29
C ASN A 42 -5.84 51.86 -14.71
N PRO A 43 -7.02 52.35 -15.20
CA PRO A 43 -8.41 51.82 -15.09
C PRO A 43 -9.44 52.00 -16.27
N GLU A 44 -10.63 51.41 -16.07
CA GLU A 44 -12.01 51.58 -16.66
C GLU A 44 -12.49 53.05 -16.91
N PRO A 45 -13.67 53.39 -17.54
CA PRO A 45 -14.99 52.70 -17.52
C PRO A 45 -16.00 52.83 -18.73
N ALA A 46 -17.17 52.16 -18.62
CA ALA A 46 -18.57 52.50 -19.08
C ALA A 46 -18.87 52.66 -20.60
N THR A 47 -20.03 52.46 -21.25
CA THR A 47 -21.50 52.19 -21.01
C THR A 47 -22.11 51.97 -22.43
N GLU A 48 -23.14 51.14 -22.69
CA GLU A 48 -24.57 51.47 -23.03
C GLU A 48 -25.12 50.22 -23.78
N THR A 49 -26.12 49.48 -23.27
CA THR A 49 -27.58 49.54 -23.55
C THR A 49 -28.01 49.64 -25.02
N GLU A 50 -28.76 48.65 -25.52
CA GLU A 50 -30.12 48.82 -26.10
C GLU A 50 -30.89 47.48 -26.17
N GLU A 51 -32.16 47.55 -25.78
CA GLU A 51 -33.27 46.59 -25.91
C GLU A 51 -34.14 47.01 -27.12
N PRO A 52 -35.09 46.21 -27.71
CA PRO A 52 -36.38 45.93 -27.03
C PRO A 52 -37.15 44.63 -27.37
N ASP A 53 -37.88 44.16 -26.34
CA ASP A 53 -39.28 43.72 -26.23
C ASP A 53 -40.02 42.98 -27.38
N ASN A 54 -40.56 41.79 -27.07
CA ASN A 54 -41.99 41.47 -27.25
C ASN A 54 -42.42 40.18 -26.54
N THR A 55 -43.50 40.28 -25.75
CA THR A 55 -44.24 39.21 -25.05
C THR A 55 -45.46 38.72 -25.87
N PRO A 56 -46.42 37.90 -25.38
CA PRO A 56 -46.37 36.62 -24.64
C PRO A 56 -47.37 35.57 -25.20
N VAL A 57 -47.20 34.26 -25.00
CA VAL A 57 -48.33 33.28 -25.01
C VAL A 57 -48.03 32.03 -24.15
N SER A 58 -48.90 31.73 -23.18
CA SER A 58 -49.03 30.43 -22.47
C SER A 58 -49.76 29.37 -23.31
N PRO A 59 -49.55 28.07 -23.04
CA PRO A 59 -50.66 27.31 -22.46
C PRO A 59 -50.28 26.23 -21.41
N SER A 60 -51.20 26.10 -20.45
CA SER A 60 -51.74 24.94 -19.70
C SER A 60 -50.94 23.66 -19.39
N ALA A 61 -51.20 23.21 -18.14
CA ALA A 61 -51.07 21.87 -17.54
C ALA A 61 -51.40 20.70 -18.51
N ASP A 62 -50.82 19.50 -18.39
CA ASP A 62 -51.03 18.54 -17.29
C ASP A 62 -50.04 17.37 -17.43
N SER A 63 -49.59 16.88 -16.28
CA SER A 63 -49.09 15.53 -15.93
C SER A 63 -48.61 14.56 -17.03
N VAL A 64 -47.31 14.23 -16.97
CA VAL A 64 -46.72 12.99 -17.52
C VAL A 64 -46.17 12.20 -16.33
N PRO A 65 -46.49 10.89 -16.18
CA PRO A 65 -46.09 10.11 -15.02
C PRO A 65 -44.63 9.64 -15.11
N GLU A 66 -43.99 9.77 -13.96
CA GLU A 66 -43.07 8.84 -13.29
C GLU A 66 -42.08 8.03 -14.14
N GLU A 67 -40.84 8.46 -13.97
CA GLU A 67 -39.59 7.71 -14.04
C GLU A 67 -39.71 6.19 -14.10
N GLU A 68 -39.28 5.62 -15.23
CA GLU A 68 -38.65 4.30 -15.21
C GLU A 68 -37.32 4.43 -14.47
N SER A 69 -37.37 4.28 -13.15
CA SER A 69 -36.20 3.95 -12.35
C SER A 69 -35.72 2.57 -12.80
N LEU A 70 -34.62 2.57 -13.56
CA LEU A 70 -33.77 1.40 -13.79
C LEU A 70 -33.53 0.68 -12.45
N PRO A 71 -33.61 -0.66 -12.37
CA PRO A 71 -33.26 -1.34 -11.14
C PRO A 71 -31.76 -1.11 -10.89
N GLU A 72 -31.45 -0.52 -9.74
CA GLU A 72 -30.12 -0.64 -9.13
C GLU A 72 -29.79 -2.13 -9.13
N SER A 73 -28.69 -2.48 -9.80
CA SER A 73 -28.15 -3.81 -9.78
C SER A 73 -27.75 -4.13 -8.35
N GLU A 74 -28.68 -4.69 -7.57
CA GLU A 74 -28.34 -5.56 -6.47
C GLU A 74 -27.43 -6.62 -7.08
N GLU A 75 -26.12 -6.46 -6.91
CA GLU A 75 -25.19 -7.54 -7.20
C GLU A 75 -25.76 -8.78 -6.53
N GLU A 76 -26.04 -9.82 -7.32
CA GLU A 76 -26.61 -11.06 -6.82
C GLU A 76 -25.74 -11.54 -5.65
N MET A 77 -26.24 -11.31 -4.43
CA MET A 77 -25.54 -11.64 -3.20
C MET A 77 -25.16 -13.10 -3.28
N ASN A 78 -23.86 -13.40 -3.31
CA ASN A 78 -23.38 -14.77 -3.40
C ASN A 78 -23.97 -15.55 -2.22
N SER A 79 -24.65 -16.66 -2.48
CA SER A 79 -25.28 -17.48 -1.45
C SER A 79 -24.28 -18.04 -0.42
N GLU A 80 -22.99 -18.04 -0.77
CA GLU A 80 -21.89 -18.49 0.08
C GLU A 80 -21.14 -17.33 0.76
N ARG A 81 -21.64 -16.09 0.67
CA ARG A 81 -21.06 -14.94 1.38
C ARG A 81 -21.14 -15.13 2.88
N VAL A 82 -20.00 -14.89 3.54
CA VAL A 82 -19.92 -14.76 4.99
C VAL A 82 -19.73 -13.29 5.32
N THR A 83 -20.72 -12.69 5.97
CA THR A 83 -20.66 -11.30 6.43
C THR A 83 -20.24 -11.28 7.89
N TYR A 84 -19.11 -10.62 8.19
CA TYR A 84 -18.65 -10.40 9.55
C TYR A 84 -19.33 -9.18 10.16
N GLN A 85 -19.35 -8.06 9.42
CA GLN A 85 -20.04 -6.81 9.76
C GLN A 85 -20.50 -6.11 8.47
N ASP A 86 -21.33 -5.06 8.58
CA ASP A 86 -21.76 -4.29 7.41
C ASP A 86 -20.55 -3.67 6.69
N GLY A 87 -20.41 -3.92 5.38
CA GLY A 87 -19.22 -3.57 4.60
C GLY A 87 -17.98 -4.45 4.82
N PHE A 88 -18.09 -5.54 5.59
CA PHE A 88 -17.00 -6.47 5.90
C PHE A 88 -17.43 -7.91 5.67
N TYR A 89 -17.07 -8.47 4.52
CA TYR A 89 -17.45 -9.83 4.15
C TYR A 89 -16.39 -10.50 3.29
N TYR A 90 -16.49 -11.83 3.18
CA TYR A 90 -15.77 -12.60 2.19
C TYR A 90 -16.65 -13.66 1.53
N GLU A 91 -16.31 -14.04 0.31
CA GLU A 91 -17.09 -14.98 -0.50
C GLU A 91 -16.23 -15.67 -1.57
N PRO A 92 -16.70 -16.79 -2.16
CA PRO A 92 -16.05 -17.38 -3.32
C PRO A 92 -15.91 -16.37 -4.47
N LEU A 93 -14.83 -16.50 -5.27
CA LEU A 93 -14.62 -15.63 -6.42
C LEU A 93 -15.78 -15.76 -7.42
N SER A 94 -16.41 -14.65 -7.77
CA SER A 94 -17.38 -14.60 -8.87
C SER A 94 -16.68 -14.78 -10.21
N ASP A 95 -17.43 -15.13 -11.25
CA ASP A 95 -16.86 -15.28 -12.59
C ASP A 95 -16.33 -13.95 -13.16
N ASN A 96 -16.89 -12.81 -12.74
CA ASN A 96 -16.35 -11.50 -13.07
C ASN A 96 -14.95 -11.30 -12.44
N VAL A 97 -14.80 -11.59 -11.15
CA VAL A 97 -13.49 -11.49 -10.48
C VAL A 97 -12.49 -12.45 -11.10
N LYS A 98 -12.87 -13.70 -11.40
CA LYS A 98 -11.99 -14.65 -12.12
C LYS A 98 -11.56 -14.09 -13.47
N ALA A 99 -12.47 -13.50 -14.24
CA ALA A 99 -12.15 -12.90 -15.53
C ALA A 99 -11.20 -11.69 -15.41
N ARG A 100 -11.34 -10.87 -14.35
CA ARG A 100 -10.44 -9.74 -14.06
C ARG A 100 -9.00 -10.19 -13.78
N ILE A 101 -8.81 -11.28 -13.04
CA ILE A 101 -7.48 -11.70 -12.56
C ILE A 101 -6.77 -12.73 -13.45
N THR A 102 -7.52 -13.49 -14.27
CA THR A 102 -6.94 -14.54 -15.13
C THR A 102 -6.03 -13.92 -16.19
N GLY A 103 -4.79 -14.39 -16.26
CA GLY A 103 -3.76 -13.89 -17.18
C GLY A 103 -2.93 -12.73 -16.62
N LEU A 104 -3.26 -12.24 -15.42
CA LEU A 104 -2.53 -11.21 -14.68
C LEU A 104 -2.01 -11.79 -13.36
N SER A 105 -2.64 -11.47 -12.23
CA SER A 105 -2.24 -11.97 -10.91
C SER A 105 -2.49 -13.46 -10.74
N TYR A 106 -3.33 -14.05 -11.59
CA TYR A 106 -3.58 -15.48 -11.70
C TYR A 106 -3.22 -15.97 -13.12
N PRO A 107 -2.03 -16.54 -13.37
CA PRO A 107 -1.70 -17.07 -14.69
C PRO A 107 -2.59 -18.27 -15.05
N SER A 108 -2.72 -18.55 -16.34
CA SER A 108 -3.63 -19.60 -16.84
C SER A 108 -3.29 -21.01 -16.34
N ASP A 109 -2.03 -21.25 -15.96
CA ASP A 109 -1.53 -22.50 -15.37
C ASP A 109 -1.28 -22.38 -13.85
N CYS A 110 -1.90 -21.42 -13.18
CA CYS A 110 -1.79 -21.25 -11.73
C CYS A 110 -2.24 -22.55 -11.01
N PRO A 111 -1.37 -23.16 -10.18
CA PRO A 111 -1.67 -24.40 -9.49
C PRO A 111 -2.58 -24.21 -8.26
N VAL A 112 -2.83 -22.97 -7.83
CA VAL A 112 -3.72 -22.67 -6.71
C VAL A 112 -5.16 -22.67 -7.23
N PRO A 113 -6.04 -23.58 -6.79
CA PRO A 113 -7.43 -23.59 -7.25
C PRO A 113 -8.17 -22.30 -6.89
N TYR A 114 -9.07 -21.84 -7.75
CA TYR A 114 -9.97 -20.72 -7.41
C TYR A 114 -10.78 -20.97 -6.14
N ASP A 115 -11.15 -22.22 -5.87
CA ASP A 115 -11.90 -22.61 -4.67
C ASP A 115 -11.10 -22.42 -3.37
N ASP A 116 -9.77 -22.33 -3.46
CA ASP A 116 -8.91 -22.00 -2.32
C ASP A 116 -8.80 -20.49 -2.08
N LEU A 117 -9.34 -19.65 -2.97
CA LEU A 117 -9.31 -18.20 -2.86
C LEU A 117 -10.68 -17.64 -2.47
N ARG A 118 -10.66 -16.50 -1.77
CA ARG A 118 -11.84 -15.71 -1.41
C ARG A 118 -11.63 -14.27 -1.81
N TYR A 119 -12.70 -13.66 -2.30
CA TYR A 119 -12.81 -12.22 -2.44
C TYR A 119 -13.26 -11.68 -1.10
N ILE A 120 -12.65 -10.58 -0.66
CA ILE A 120 -12.96 -9.89 0.58
C ILE A 120 -13.25 -8.44 0.24
N SER A 121 -14.36 -7.94 0.78
CA SER A 121 -14.68 -6.52 0.82
C SER A 121 -14.50 -6.01 2.25
N VAL A 122 -13.79 -4.90 2.40
CA VAL A 122 -13.55 -4.23 3.68
C VAL A 122 -13.76 -2.74 3.54
N LEU A 123 -14.16 -2.06 4.61
CA LEU A 123 -14.07 -0.60 4.69
C LEU A 123 -12.72 -0.19 5.28
N TYR A 124 -12.19 0.97 4.87
CA TYR A 124 -11.00 1.57 5.45
C TYR A 124 -11.08 3.10 5.44
N CYS A 125 -10.26 3.75 6.26
CA CYS A 125 -10.09 5.20 6.23
C CYS A 125 -8.82 5.53 5.43
N ASP A 126 -8.99 6.31 4.36
CA ASP A 126 -7.85 6.82 3.60
C ASP A 126 -7.07 7.89 4.36
N PHE A 127 -5.97 8.36 3.78
CA PHE A 127 -5.13 9.39 4.41
C PHE A 127 -5.81 10.75 4.53
N ASN A 128 -6.95 10.96 3.86
CA ASN A 128 -7.81 12.12 4.03
C ASN A 128 -8.93 11.87 5.05
N ASN A 129 -8.86 10.76 5.80
CA ASN A 129 -9.88 10.29 6.73
C ASN A 129 -11.27 10.07 6.08
N THR A 130 -11.29 9.79 4.78
CA THR A 130 -12.52 9.44 4.06
C THR A 130 -12.71 7.93 4.08
N VAL A 131 -13.95 7.48 4.32
CA VAL A 131 -14.29 6.05 4.26
C VAL A 131 -14.28 5.59 2.81
N GLN A 132 -13.55 4.52 2.55
CA GLN A 132 -13.41 3.88 1.26
C GLN A 132 -13.75 2.38 1.37
N THR A 133 -14.12 1.77 0.24
CA THR A 133 -14.25 0.31 0.12
C THR A 133 -13.01 -0.26 -0.55
N GLY A 134 -12.44 -1.30 0.05
CA GLY A 134 -11.28 -2.05 -0.42
C GLY A 134 -11.63 -3.43 -0.94
N GLU A 135 -10.86 -3.90 -1.92
CA GLU A 135 -10.97 -5.24 -2.49
C GLU A 135 -9.69 -6.05 -2.18
N ILE A 136 -9.82 -7.25 -1.62
CA ILE A 136 -8.69 -8.15 -1.34
C ILE A 136 -9.05 -9.54 -1.86
N ILE A 137 -8.08 -10.23 -2.48
CA ILE A 137 -8.17 -11.67 -2.72
C ILE A 137 -7.12 -12.35 -1.85
N CYS A 138 -7.53 -13.35 -1.07
CA CYS A 138 -6.63 -14.16 -0.25
C CYS A 138 -7.07 -15.62 -0.22
N ASN A 139 -6.30 -16.47 0.44
CA ASN A 139 -6.66 -17.86 0.67
C ASN A 139 -7.84 -17.97 1.64
N GLN A 140 -8.74 -18.92 1.41
CA GLN A 140 -9.88 -19.19 2.29
C GLN A 140 -9.49 -19.46 3.73
N SER A 141 -8.29 -20.02 3.97
CA SER A 141 -7.80 -20.33 5.32
C SER A 141 -7.46 -19.11 6.18
N ILE A 142 -7.30 -17.93 5.57
CA ILE A 142 -7.03 -16.68 6.28
C ILE A 142 -8.13 -15.62 6.08
N ALA A 143 -9.19 -15.92 5.33
CA ALA A 143 -10.20 -14.93 4.97
C ALA A 143 -10.94 -14.34 6.18
N GLN A 144 -11.27 -15.20 7.16
CA GLN A 144 -11.87 -14.75 8.43
C GLN A 144 -10.91 -13.83 9.21
N ASP A 145 -9.61 -14.19 9.29
CA ASP A 145 -8.63 -13.36 9.99
C ASP A 145 -8.50 -11.98 9.35
N ILE A 146 -8.41 -11.92 8.01
CA ILE A 146 -8.27 -10.66 7.28
C ILE A 146 -9.49 -9.77 7.50
N VAL A 147 -10.72 -10.29 7.39
CA VAL A 147 -11.91 -9.44 7.57
C VAL A 147 -12.04 -8.91 9.00
N GLU A 148 -11.65 -9.71 10.01
CA GLU A 148 -11.64 -9.31 11.42
C GLU A 148 -10.59 -8.22 11.69
N ILE A 149 -9.36 -8.41 11.21
CA ILE A 149 -8.26 -7.44 11.35
C ILE A 149 -8.63 -6.10 10.70
N PHE A 150 -9.11 -6.12 9.45
CA PHE A 150 -9.46 -4.87 8.76
C PHE A 150 -10.66 -4.17 9.39
N TYR A 151 -11.60 -4.90 9.98
CA TYR A 151 -12.66 -4.29 10.77
C TYR A 151 -12.10 -3.54 11.97
N GLU A 152 -11.18 -4.14 12.73
CA GLU A 152 -10.55 -3.46 13.88
C GLU A 152 -9.69 -2.26 13.46
N LEU A 153 -8.94 -2.37 12.36
CA LEU A 153 -8.20 -1.25 11.77
C LEU A 153 -9.14 -0.11 11.37
N TYR A 154 -10.26 -0.41 10.73
CA TYR A 154 -11.27 0.57 10.37
C TYR A 154 -11.90 1.25 11.58
N GLN A 155 -12.29 0.49 12.61
CA GLN A 155 -12.84 1.03 13.86
C GLN A 155 -11.85 1.99 14.54
N ALA A 156 -10.55 1.75 14.40
CA ALA A 156 -9.49 2.60 14.91
C ALA A 156 -9.13 3.80 14.00
N SER A 157 -9.78 3.94 12.83
CA SER A 157 -9.39 4.91 11.79
C SER A 157 -7.92 4.78 11.41
N TYR A 158 -7.39 3.55 11.40
CA TYR A 158 -6.00 3.28 11.03
C TYR A 158 -5.76 3.73 9.57
N PRO A 159 -4.72 4.52 9.30
CA PRO A 159 -4.52 5.12 7.97
C PRO A 159 -4.06 4.06 6.97
N ILE A 160 -4.86 3.83 5.92
CA ILE A 160 -4.48 2.99 4.77
C ILE A 160 -4.74 3.78 3.51
N GLU A 161 -3.76 3.98 2.65
CA GLU A 161 -3.97 4.87 1.50
C GLU A 161 -4.89 4.26 0.45
N LYS A 162 -4.61 3.00 0.05
CA LYS A 162 -5.40 2.27 -0.94
C LYS A 162 -5.47 0.79 -0.61
N ILE A 163 -6.59 0.16 -0.95
CA ILE A 163 -6.77 -1.29 -0.96
C ILE A 163 -7.43 -1.67 -2.29
N ARG A 164 -6.62 -2.19 -3.21
CA ARG A 164 -7.02 -2.57 -4.56
C ARG A 164 -6.40 -3.92 -4.90
N LEU A 165 -7.08 -4.66 -5.78
CA LEU A 165 -6.47 -5.84 -6.40
C LEU A 165 -5.21 -5.43 -7.15
N ILE A 166 -4.17 -6.26 -7.09
CA ILE A 166 -2.90 -6.02 -7.80
C ILE A 166 -3.11 -5.93 -9.33
N ASP A 167 -4.21 -6.50 -9.83
CA ASP A 167 -4.60 -6.50 -11.24
C ASP A 167 -4.86 -5.10 -11.80
N GLU A 168 -5.24 -4.13 -10.96
CA GLU A 168 -5.35 -2.70 -11.35
C GLU A 168 -3.98 -2.12 -11.77
N TYR A 169 -2.89 -2.80 -11.38
CA TYR A 169 -1.51 -2.47 -11.73
C TYR A 169 -0.92 -3.48 -12.73
N ASN A 170 -1.75 -4.23 -13.46
CA ASN A 170 -1.33 -5.33 -14.35
C ASN A 170 -0.48 -6.40 -13.64
N ALA A 171 -0.74 -6.65 -12.35
CA ALA A 171 0.06 -7.52 -11.49
C ALA A 171 1.53 -7.08 -11.32
N ASP A 172 1.83 -5.79 -11.55
CA ASP A 172 3.14 -5.21 -11.29
C ASP A 172 3.27 -4.75 -9.84
N ASP A 173 4.08 -5.50 -9.09
CA ASP A 173 4.39 -5.28 -7.67
C ASP A 173 5.04 -3.91 -7.42
N ASP A 174 5.88 -3.41 -8.35
CA ASP A 174 6.58 -2.13 -8.19
C ASP A 174 5.63 -0.96 -8.38
N LEU A 175 4.75 -1.02 -9.38
CA LEU A 175 3.72 0.00 -9.59
C LEU A 175 2.75 0.06 -8.39
N SER A 176 2.34 -1.10 -7.89
CA SER A 176 1.45 -1.17 -6.73
C SER A 176 2.11 -0.66 -5.44
N CYS A 177 3.38 -0.99 -5.22
CA CYS A 177 4.16 -0.49 -4.09
C CYS A 177 4.35 1.04 -4.17
N GLN A 178 4.70 1.57 -5.34
CA GLN A 178 4.86 3.02 -5.55
C GLN A 178 3.57 3.79 -5.32
N ASP A 179 2.42 3.20 -5.65
CA ASP A 179 1.11 3.80 -5.41
C ASP A 179 0.53 3.49 -4.01
N ASN A 180 1.38 2.95 -3.11
CA ASN A 180 1.08 2.64 -1.72
C ASN A 180 -0.15 1.73 -1.53
N ASN A 181 -0.35 0.78 -2.44
CA ASN A 181 -1.51 -0.11 -2.43
C ASN A 181 -1.32 -1.31 -1.50
N THR A 182 -2.23 -1.46 -0.54
CA THR A 182 -2.33 -2.65 0.30
C THR A 182 -2.92 -3.80 -0.53
N SER A 183 -2.20 -4.92 -0.63
CA SER A 183 -2.62 -6.05 -1.47
C SER A 183 -2.16 -7.42 -0.93
N SER A 184 -2.86 -8.49 -1.36
CA SER A 184 -2.62 -9.86 -0.89
C SER A 184 -2.26 -10.80 -2.05
N PHE A 185 -3.21 -11.51 -2.66
CA PHE A 185 -2.90 -12.50 -3.68
C PHE A 185 -2.24 -11.89 -4.92
N CYS A 186 -1.08 -12.43 -5.28
CA CYS A 186 -0.40 -12.19 -6.55
C CYS A 186 0.49 -13.39 -6.84
N TYR A 187 0.18 -14.16 -7.89
CA TYR A 187 0.97 -15.33 -8.23
C TYR A 187 2.33 -14.94 -8.79
N ARG A 188 3.36 -15.16 -7.96
CA ARG A 188 4.76 -14.96 -8.33
C ARG A 188 5.71 -15.89 -7.56
N THR A 189 6.89 -16.08 -8.10
CA THR A 189 8.00 -16.67 -7.35
C THR A 189 8.67 -15.60 -6.48
N VAL A 190 9.34 -16.03 -5.40
CA VAL A 190 10.23 -15.14 -4.64
C VAL A 190 11.39 -14.75 -5.56
N ALA A 191 11.71 -13.45 -5.60
CA ALA A 191 12.74 -12.89 -6.46
C ALA A 191 14.06 -13.68 -6.37
N GLY A 192 14.60 -14.06 -7.54
CA GLY A 192 15.84 -14.84 -7.62
C GLY A 192 15.72 -16.32 -7.23
N SER A 193 14.50 -16.86 -7.05
CA SER A 193 14.29 -18.27 -6.68
C SER A 193 13.18 -18.94 -7.51
N LYS A 194 13.06 -20.27 -7.39
CA LYS A 194 11.93 -21.05 -7.92
C LYS A 194 10.83 -21.30 -6.88
N LYS A 195 11.00 -20.80 -5.66
CA LYS A 195 10.04 -20.97 -4.55
C LYS A 195 8.89 -20.00 -4.76
N LEU A 196 7.66 -20.48 -4.60
CA LEU A 196 6.48 -19.62 -4.60
C LEU A 196 6.51 -18.65 -3.41
N SER A 197 6.11 -17.41 -3.68
CA SER A 197 5.82 -16.43 -2.63
C SER A 197 4.60 -16.85 -1.82
N LYS A 198 4.49 -16.39 -0.57
CA LYS A 198 3.27 -16.55 0.21
C LYS A 198 2.09 -15.76 -0.40
N HIS A 199 2.36 -14.65 -1.08
CA HIS A 199 1.36 -13.94 -1.90
C HIS A 199 0.80 -14.84 -2.99
N ALA A 200 1.62 -15.70 -3.60
CA ALA A 200 1.18 -16.60 -4.65
C ALA A 200 0.22 -17.69 -4.16
N GLN A 201 0.15 -17.90 -2.84
CA GLN A 201 -0.76 -18.83 -2.19
C GLN A 201 -1.97 -18.12 -1.57
N GLY A 202 -2.02 -16.78 -1.63
CA GLY A 202 -3.01 -15.96 -0.93
C GLY A 202 -2.83 -15.97 0.59
N LEU A 203 -1.63 -16.28 1.08
CA LEU A 203 -1.32 -16.44 2.51
C LEU A 203 -0.49 -15.30 3.08
N ALA A 204 -0.35 -14.20 2.34
CA ALA A 204 0.35 -13.01 2.76
C ALA A 204 -0.40 -11.74 2.34
N ILE A 205 -0.11 -10.64 3.01
CA ILE A 205 -0.63 -9.32 2.70
C ILE A 205 0.43 -8.26 3.02
N ASP A 206 0.54 -7.28 2.14
CA ASP A 206 1.40 -6.11 2.31
C ASP A 206 0.55 -4.89 2.69
N ILE A 207 0.91 -4.19 3.76
CA ILE A 207 0.18 -3.01 4.28
C ILE A 207 1.00 -1.73 4.04
N ASN A 208 0.41 -0.75 3.36
CA ASN A 208 1.02 0.56 3.06
C ASN A 208 2.49 0.43 2.60
N PRO A 209 2.73 -0.26 1.46
CA PRO A 209 4.07 -0.66 1.02
C PRO A 209 5.05 0.51 0.83
N PHE A 210 4.56 1.70 0.45
CA PHE A 210 5.40 2.87 0.25
C PHE A 210 6.07 3.36 1.54
N TYR A 211 5.39 3.24 2.68
CA TYR A 211 5.87 3.65 4.00
C TYR A 211 6.59 2.52 4.76
N ASN A 212 6.51 1.29 4.26
CA ASN A 212 7.01 0.10 4.95
C ASN A 212 7.90 -0.74 4.00
N PRO A 213 9.09 -0.22 3.65
CA PRO A 213 9.88 -0.74 2.54
C PRO A 213 10.44 -2.15 2.76
N TYR A 214 10.65 -2.86 1.64
CA TYR A 214 11.48 -4.06 1.57
C TYR A 214 12.97 -3.70 1.43
N ILE A 215 13.79 -4.21 2.35
CA ILE A 215 15.22 -3.94 2.47
C ILE A 215 16.00 -5.26 2.42
N THR A 216 16.96 -5.33 1.51
CA THR A 216 17.92 -6.43 1.40
C THR A 216 19.30 -5.98 1.86
N TYR A 217 20.18 -6.94 2.17
CA TYR A 217 21.55 -6.65 2.64
C TYR A 217 22.63 -7.37 1.81
N PRO A 218 22.70 -7.16 0.48
CA PRO A 218 23.79 -7.72 -0.32
C PRO A 218 25.14 -7.26 0.23
N ASN A 219 26.00 -8.21 0.59
CA ASN A 219 27.31 -7.95 1.22
C ASN A 219 27.22 -7.10 2.51
N GLY A 220 26.09 -7.15 3.22
CA GLY A 220 25.86 -6.39 4.45
C GLY A 220 25.44 -4.92 4.23
N VAL A 221 25.28 -4.48 2.98
CA VAL A 221 24.88 -3.10 2.65
C VAL A 221 23.37 -3.03 2.43
N PRO A 222 22.63 -2.18 3.16
CA PRO A 222 21.19 -2.04 2.95
C PRO A 222 20.90 -1.57 1.52
N THR A 223 20.03 -2.28 0.83
CA THR A 223 19.59 -1.98 -0.54
C THR A 223 18.08 -1.99 -0.58
N ILE A 224 17.51 -0.91 -1.07
CA ILE A 224 16.07 -0.66 -1.17
C ILE A 224 15.72 -0.63 -2.65
N LYS A 225 14.72 -1.41 -3.04
CA LYS A 225 14.33 -1.52 -4.46
C LYS A 225 13.73 -0.21 -4.97
N LEU A 226 12.82 0.36 -4.20
CA LEU A 226 12.11 1.59 -4.54
C LEU A 226 12.75 2.79 -3.83
N GLN A 227 13.60 3.53 -4.54
CA GLN A 227 14.43 4.57 -3.93
C GLN A 227 13.63 5.67 -3.22
N ASP A 228 12.43 5.98 -3.71
CA ASP A 228 11.54 6.98 -3.09
C ASP A 228 11.09 6.59 -1.68
N THR A 229 11.12 5.29 -1.36
CA THR A 229 10.79 4.76 -0.02
C THR A 229 11.98 4.76 0.94
N ALA A 230 13.18 5.14 0.47
CA ALA A 230 14.41 5.04 1.25
C ALA A 230 14.39 5.87 2.54
N VAL A 231 13.65 6.97 2.56
CA VAL A 231 13.45 7.80 3.75
C VAL A 231 12.74 7.06 4.88
N TYR A 232 11.93 6.04 4.58
CA TYR A 232 11.18 5.25 5.56
C TYR A 232 11.94 4.02 6.07
N ALA A 233 13.15 3.77 5.56
CA ALA A 233 14.04 2.72 6.06
C ALA A 233 14.65 3.08 7.42
N ASP A 234 14.82 4.37 7.72
CA ASP A 234 15.13 4.82 9.07
C ASP A 234 13.91 4.69 9.98
N ARG A 235 13.82 3.54 10.65
CA ARG A 235 12.71 3.24 11.57
C ARG A 235 12.74 4.08 12.86
N SER A 236 13.83 4.81 13.13
CA SER A 236 13.91 5.73 14.27
C SER A 236 13.12 7.02 14.03
N ALA A 237 12.87 7.36 12.76
CA ALA A 237 12.02 8.48 12.39
C ALA A 237 10.55 8.22 12.76
N ASP A 238 9.81 9.32 12.91
CA ASP A 238 8.36 9.31 13.11
C ASP A 238 7.68 9.73 11.81
N PHE A 239 6.73 8.91 11.36
CA PHE A 239 5.95 9.13 10.15
C PHE A 239 4.66 8.29 10.20
N ILE A 240 3.68 8.70 9.40
CA ILE A 240 2.38 8.04 9.32
C ILE A 240 2.50 6.60 8.82
N ALA A 241 1.57 5.74 9.25
CA ALA A 241 1.45 4.36 8.77
C ALA A 241 2.70 3.49 8.97
N LYS A 242 3.57 3.88 9.91
CA LYS A 242 4.78 3.16 10.29
C LYS A 242 4.44 1.88 11.06
N ILE A 243 4.74 0.72 10.47
CA ILE A 243 4.56 -0.56 11.17
C ILE A 243 5.79 -0.86 12.03
N ASP A 244 5.59 -0.89 13.34
CA ASP A 244 6.56 -1.37 14.31
C ASP A 244 5.86 -2.21 15.41
N HIS A 245 6.60 -2.67 16.41
CA HIS A 245 6.05 -3.54 17.46
C HIS A 245 4.95 -2.87 18.32
N ASN A 246 4.87 -1.55 18.33
CA ASN A 246 3.84 -0.79 19.02
C ASN A 246 2.65 -0.47 18.11
N ASP A 247 2.79 -0.64 16.80
CA ASP A 247 1.74 -0.35 15.82
C ASP A 247 0.53 -1.29 15.95
N LEU A 248 -0.65 -0.78 15.59
CA LEU A 248 -1.89 -1.53 15.69
C LEU A 248 -1.93 -2.68 14.67
N ALA A 249 -1.48 -2.48 13.43
CA ALA A 249 -1.47 -3.53 12.43
C ALA A 249 -0.60 -4.70 12.90
N TYR A 250 0.61 -4.43 13.39
CA TYR A 250 1.48 -5.47 13.97
C TYR A 250 0.76 -6.28 15.05
N LYS A 251 0.13 -5.60 16.03
CA LYS A 251 -0.56 -6.26 17.15
C LYS A 251 -1.71 -7.14 16.69
N LEU A 252 -2.54 -6.65 15.76
CA LEU A 252 -3.68 -7.39 15.23
C LEU A 252 -3.20 -8.61 14.43
N PHE A 253 -2.34 -8.42 13.42
CA PHE A 253 -1.84 -9.53 12.62
C PHE A 253 -1.17 -10.61 13.46
N THR A 254 -0.32 -10.24 14.44
CA THR A 254 0.33 -11.22 15.32
C THR A 254 -0.64 -11.90 16.28
N ALA A 255 -1.69 -11.22 16.77
CA ALA A 255 -2.74 -11.85 17.57
C ALA A 255 -3.51 -12.92 16.79
N HIS A 256 -3.67 -12.74 15.47
CA HIS A 256 -4.23 -13.74 14.56
C HIS A 256 -3.21 -14.81 14.11
N GLY A 257 -1.98 -14.78 14.62
CA GLY A 257 -0.96 -15.78 14.35
C GLY A 257 -0.18 -15.56 13.06
N PHE A 258 -0.22 -14.38 12.46
CA PHE A 258 0.67 -14.03 11.36
C PHE A 258 2.08 -13.76 11.88
N THR A 259 3.06 -14.09 11.05
CA THR A 259 4.45 -13.63 11.21
C THR A 259 4.64 -12.33 10.43
N TRP A 260 5.48 -11.44 10.95
CA TRP A 260 5.78 -10.15 10.33
C TRP A 260 7.16 -10.16 9.67
N GLY A 261 7.27 -9.62 8.46
CA GLY A 261 8.51 -9.54 7.69
C GLY A 261 9.55 -8.58 8.27
N GLY A 262 9.11 -7.60 9.09
CA GLY A 262 10.00 -6.73 9.85
C GLY A 262 10.87 -7.47 10.88
N ASP A 263 10.47 -8.68 11.29
CA ASP A 263 11.23 -9.49 12.25
C ASP A 263 12.26 -10.43 11.59
N TRP A 264 12.29 -10.51 10.25
CA TRP A 264 13.24 -11.37 9.55
C TRP A 264 14.70 -10.88 9.69
N ASN A 265 15.66 -11.81 9.72
CA ASN A 265 17.07 -11.48 9.98
C ASN A 265 17.86 -11.13 8.73
N SER A 266 17.61 -11.81 7.61
CA SER A 266 18.40 -11.67 6.37
C SER A 266 17.92 -10.54 5.46
N VAL A 267 16.65 -10.17 5.59
CA VAL A 267 15.98 -9.08 4.88
C VAL A 267 15.00 -8.45 5.86
N LYS A 268 14.56 -7.22 5.60
CA LYS A 268 13.46 -6.58 6.32
C LYS A 268 12.35 -6.31 5.34
N ASP A 269 11.17 -6.82 5.63
CA ASP A 269 9.98 -6.62 4.79
C ASP A 269 8.87 -6.04 5.66
N TYR A 270 8.93 -4.71 5.89
CA TYR A 270 8.11 -4.07 6.92
C TYR A 270 6.61 -4.06 6.59
N GLN A 271 6.27 -4.11 5.31
CA GLN A 271 4.91 -4.20 4.78
C GLN A 271 4.28 -5.59 5.01
N HIS A 272 5.10 -6.64 5.07
CA HIS A 272 4.67 -8.01 4.81
C HIS A 272 4.22 -8.76 6.06
N PHE A 273 3.03 -9.34 6.00
CA PHE A 273 2.52 -10.32 6.98
C PHE A 273 2.18 -11.63 6.29
N GLN A 274 2.49 -12.78 6.91
CA GLN A 274 2.14 -14.09 6.35
C GLN A 274 1.79 -15.13 7.41
N LYS A 275 1.00 -16.13 6.99
CA LYS A 275 0.59 -17.30 7.78
C LYS A 275 0.89 -18.61 7.04
#